data_AF-A0A7S0RCF5-F1
#
_entry.id   AF-A0A7S0RCF5-F1
#
_cell.length_a   1.000
_cell.length_b   1.000
_cell.length_c   1.000
_cell.angle_alpha   90.00
_cell.angle_beta   90.00
_cell.angle_gamma   90.00
#
_symmetry.space_group_name_H-M   'P 1'
#
loop_
_entity.id
_entity.type
_entity.pdbx_description
1 polymer ?
#
loop_
_entity_poly.entity_id
_entity_poly.type
_entity_poly.pdbx_seq_one_letter_code
_entity_poly.pdbx_strand_id
1 'polypeptide(L)'
;MADSSFDELMPGEDDLLYEEELLRNPYVLKLWVRYLDARKDAPTKKRNLLYERAVKALPGSYKLWQAYLRERTDAVRGLRVDNPAYEALCNCYERALVTMHKMPRIWIMYLGILVEMKRLTRARKSFDRALCSLPITQHERIWNLYLDFVRQPFIPTDTALRVYRRYLQLEPGHSEEYIEYLKARGYWNEAALNLADL
;
A
#
# COMPACT_ATOMS: atom_id res chain seq x y z
N MET A 1 3.11 -32.18 -20.87
CA MET A 1 1.85 -31.52 -20.46
C MET A 1 2.04 -30.29 -19.57
N ALA A 2 3.27 -29.84 -19.25
CA ALA A 2 3.49 -28.59 -18.51
C ALA A 2 3.72 -27.36 -19.42
N ASP A 3 4.07 -27.56 -20.69
CA ASP A 3 4.39 -26.48 -21.64
C ASP A 3 3.20 -25.62 -22.08
N SER A 4 1.99 -26.19 -22.11
CA SER A 4 0.83 -25.49 -22.67
C SER A 4 0.36 -24.30 -21.83
N SER A 5 0.64 -24.27 -20.53
CA SER A 5 0.21 -23.15 -19.68
C SER A 5 1.12 -21.92 -19.79
N PHE A 6 2.37 -22.10 -20.23
CA PHE A 6 3.30 -20.99 -20.46
C PHE A 6 3.02 -20.32 -21.80
N ASP A 7 2.77 -21.11 -22.85
CA ASP A 7 2.42 -20.59 -24.18
C ASP A 7 1.15 -19.73 -24.16
N GLU A 8 0.16 -20.06 -23.33
CA GLU A 8 -1.07 -19.26 -23.18
C GLU A 8 -0.82 -17.88 -22.53
N LEU A 9 0.29 -17.73 -21.80
CA LEU A 9 0.70 -16.48 -21.17
C LEU A 9 1.55 -15.60 -22.09
N MET A 10 2.03 -16.15 -23.20
CA MET A 10 2.87 -15.42 -24.15
C MET A 10 2.06 -14.47 -25.03
N PRO A 11 2.70 -13.43 -25.60
CA PRO A 11 2.07 -12.56 -26.59
C PRO A 11 1.62 -13.39 -27.81
N GLY A 12 0.35 -13.23 -28.20
CA GLY A 12 -0.21 -13.87 -29.40
C GLY A 12 -0.07 -12.99 -30.65
N GLU A 13 -0.65 -13.41 -31.77
CA GLU A 13 -0.60 -12.63 -33.02
C GLU A 13 -1.24 -11.24 -32.88
N ASP A 14 -2.34 -11.14 -32.13
CA ASP A 14 -3.00 -9.86 -31.84
C ASP A 14 -2.14 -8.90 -30.99
N ASP A 15 -1.11 -9.42 -30.31
CA ASP A 15 -0.19 -8.64 -29.49
C ASP A 15 0.97 -8.06 -30.32
N LEU A 16 1.22 -8.60 -31.52
CA LEU A 16 2.40 -8.34 -32.33
C LEU A 16 2.59 -6.85 -32.64
N LEU A 17 1.51 -6.15 -33.00
CA LEU A 17 1.54 -4.71 -33.26
C LEU A 17 2.09 -3.92 -32.06
N TYR A 18 1.64 -4.26 -30.84
CA TYR A 18 2.07 -3.58 -29.62
C TYR A 18 3.50 -3.98 -29.24
N GLU A 19 3.87 -5.24 -29.44
CA GLU A 19 5.21 -5.74 -29.17
C GLU A 19 6.25 -5.07 -30.08
N GLU A 20 5.96 -4.89 -31.38
CA GLU A 20 6.84 -4.18 -32.30
C GLU A 20 7.00 -2.70 -31.92
N GLU A 21 5.91 -2.01 -31.55
CA GLU A 21 5.95 -0.63 -31.07
C GLU A 21 6.81 -0.50 -29.80
N LEU A 22 6.67 -1.45 -28.86
CA LEU A 22 7.43 -1.47 -27.62
C LEU A 22 8.90 -1.83 -27.81
N LEU A 23 9.24 -2.73 -28.74
CA LEU A 23 10.62 -3.04 -29.09
C LEU A 23 11.37 -1.82 -29.61
N ARG A 24 10.69 -0.97 -30.40
CA ARG A 24 11.26 0.27 -30.90
C ARG A 24 11.41 1.33 -29.81
N ASN A 25 10.40 1.47 -28.94
CA ASN A 25 10.32 2.57 -27.97
C ASN A 25 9.86 2.10 -26.58
N PRO A 26 10.67 1.34 -25.84
CA PRO A 26 10.26 0.72 -24.57
C PRO A 26 10.08 1.72 -23.43
N TYR A 27 10.61 2.94 -23.53
CA TYR A 27 10.52 3.96 -22.48
C TYR A 27 9.34 4.91 -22.65
N VAL A 28 8.45 4.67 -23.61
CA VAL A 28 7.28 5.52 -23.86
C VAL A 28 6.07 4.99 -23.10
N LEU A 29 5.69 5.70 -22.03
CA LEU A 29 4.56 5.34 -21.17
C LEU A 29 3.25 5.11 -21.94
N LYS A 30 2.98 5.91 -22.97
CA LYS A 30 1.73 5.83 -23.75
C LYS A 30 1.56 4.48 -24.44
N LEU A 31 2.66 3.86 -24.90
CA LEU A 31 2.61 2.57 -25.59
C LEU A 31 2.22 1.44 -24.62
N TRP A 32 2.84 1.42 -23.45
CA TRP A 32 2.47 0.48 -22.38
C TRP A 32 1.02 0.62 -21.95
N VAL A 33 0.54 1.86 -21.78
CA VAL A 33 -0.86 2.09 -21.39
C VAL A 33 -1.81 1.61 -22.48
N ARG A 34 -1.56 1.91 -23.76
CA ARG A 34 -2.39 1.43 -24.88
C ARG A 34 -2.43 -0.10 -24.95
N TYR A 35 -1.29 -0.76 -24.73
CA TYR A 35 -1.22 -2.21 -24.75
C TYR A 35 -1.97 -2.83 -23.57
N LEU A 36 -1.77 -2.30 -22.35
CA LEU A 36 -2.54 -2.70 -21.17
C LEU A 36 -4.04 -2.46 -21.35
N ASP A 37 -4.42 -1.37 -22.03
CA ASP A 37 -5.81 -1.06 -22.32
C ASP A 37 -6.44 -2.04 -23.33
N ALA A 38 -5.68 -2.45 -24.34
CA ALA A 38 -6.10 -3.44 -25.33
C ALA A 38 -6.22 -4.87 -24.75
N ARG A 39 -5.65 -5.11 -23.56
CA ARG A 39 -5.66 -6.39 -22.86
C ARG A 39 -6.33 -6.33 -21.49
N LYS A 40 -7.33 -5.45 -21.33
CA LYS A 40 -8.12 -5.36 -20.07
C LYS A 40 -8.84 -6.66 -19.71
N ASP A 41 -9.39 -7.34 -20.71
CA ASP A 41 -10.19 -8.56 -20.53
C ASP A 41 -9.35 -9.83 -20.44
N ALA A 42 -8.03 -9.71 -20.60
CA ALA A 42 -7.12 -10.84 -20.51
C ALA A 42 -7.03 -11.37 -19.05
N PRO A 43 -6.68 -12.66 -18.86
CA PRO A 43 -6.51 -13.22 -17.52
C PRO A 43 -5.51 -12.42 -16.68
N THR A 44 -5.79 -12.27 -15.39
CA THR A 44 -4.97 -11.49 -14.45
C THR A 44 -3.50 -11.92 -14.46
N LYS A 45 -3.20 -13.21 -14.66
CA LYS A 45 -1.82 -13.72 -14.77
C LYS A 45 -1.09 -13.14 -15.99
N LYS A 46 -1.72 -13.12 -17.17
CA LYS A 46 -1.14 -12.54 -18.40
C LYS A 46 -0.95 -11.03 -18.25
N ARG A 47 -1.93 -10.33 -17.68
CA ARG A 47 -1.84 -8.88 -17.40
C ARG A 47 -0.73 -8.56 -16.40
N ASN A 48 -0.56 -9.36 -15.35
CA ASN A 48 0.52 -9.21 -14.39
C ASN A 48 1.90 -9.27 -15.06
N LEU A 49 2.13 -10.21 -15.98
CA LEU A 49 3.39 -10.28 -16.72
C LEU A 49 3.63 -9.02 -17.55
N LEU A 50 2.57 -8.49 -18.18
CA LEU A 50 2.67 -7.25 -18.95
C LEU A 50 3.02 -6.05 -18.05
N TYR A 51 2.40 -5.92 -16.87
CA TYR A 51 2.78 -4.89 -15.91
C TYR A 51 4.22 -5.05 -15.38
N GLU A 52 4.66 -6.28 -15.09
CA GLU A 52 6.03 -6.54 -14.64
C GLU A 52 7.06 -6.08 -15.70
N ARG A 53 6.76 -6.31 -16.98
CA ARG A 53 7.57 -5.78 -18.09
C ARG A 53 7.52 -4.25 -18.16
N ALA A 54 6.33 -3.66 -18.08
CA ALA A 54 6.14 -2.21 -18.15
C ALA A 54 6.89 -1.47 -17.04
N VAL A 55 6.80 -1.98 -15.81
CA VAL A 55 7.45 -1.42 -14.63
C VAL A 55 8.96 -1.64 -14.66
N LYS A 56 9.44 -2.74 -15.24
CA LYS A 56 10.88 -2.95 -15.46
C LYS A 56 11.46 -1.92 -16.45
N ALA A 57 10.71 -1.60 -17.51
CA ALA A 57 11.10 -0.57 -18.46
C ALA A 57 10.98 0.85 -17.88
N LEU A 58 9.93 1.11 -17.10
CA LEU A 58 9.59 2.43 -16.55
C LEU A 58 9.36 2.38 -15.02
N PRO A 59 10.43 2.18 -14.23
CA PRO A 59 10.30 1.95 -12.78
C PRO A 59 9.88 3.20 -12.00
N GLY A 60 10.00 4.39 -12.58
CA GLY A 60 9.55 5.65 -11.99
C GLY A 60 8.11 6.05 -12.37
N SER A 61 7.41 5.25 -13.18
CA SER A 61 6.06 5.63 -13.63
C SER A 61 5.03 5.39 -12.54
N TYR A 62 4.60 6.47 -11.88
CA TYR A 62 3.51 6.42 -10.90
C TYR A 62 2.25 5.77 -11.47
N LYS A 63 1.87 6.11 -12.71
CA LYS A 63 0.64 5.62 -13.34
C LYS A 63 0.65 4.10 -13.50
N LEU A 64 1.78 3.53 -13.94
CA LEU A 64 1.92 2.08 -14.11
C LEU A 64 1.90 1.36 -12.77
N TRP A 65 2.68 1.84 -11.80
CA TRP A 65 2.70 1.26 -10.46
C TRP A 65 1.33 1.34 -9.78
N GLN A 66 0.64 2.47 -9.85
CA GLN A 66 -0.66 2.63 -9.22
C GLN A 66 -1.70 1.67 -9.84
N ALA A 67 -1.74 1.58 -11.17
CA ALA A 67 -2.65 0.66 -11.86
C ALA A 67 -2.34 -0.80 -11.51
N TYR A 68 -1.05 -1.17 -11.55
CA TYR A 68 -0.60 -2.52 -11.24
C TYR A 68 -0.93 -2.94 -9.81
N LEU A 69 -0.57 -2.10 -8.82
CA LEU A 69 -0.83 -2.39 -7.41
C LEU A 69 -2.32 -2.48 -7.10
N ARG A 70 -3.15 -1.64 -7.72
CA ARG A 70 -4.61 -1.70 -7.57
C ARG A 70 -5.14 -3.04 -8.04
N GLU A 71 -4.78 -3.45 -9.25
CA GLU A 71 -5.24 -4.72 -9.82
C GLU A 71 -4.75 -5.93 -9.02
N ARG A 72 -3.50 -5.89 -8.56
CA ARG A 72 -2.94 -6.91 -7.65
C ARG A 72 -3.69 -6.96 -6.32
N THR A 73 -4.15 -5.82 -5.82
CA THR A 73 -4.93 -5.74 -4.57
C THR A 73 -6.33 -6.31 -4.78
N ASP A 74 -6.98 -5.95 -5.88
CA ASP A 74 -8.31 -6.45 -6.21
C ASP A 74 -8.30 -7.97 -6.45
N ALA A 75 -7.22 -8.52 -7.04
CA ALA A 75 -7.04 -9.96 -7.24
C ALA A 75 -6.91 -10.77 -5.94
N VAL A 76 -6.49 -10.12 -4.85
CA VAL A 76 -6.35 -10.75 -3.54
C VAL A 76 -7.59 -10.53 -2.67
N ARG A 77 -8.47 -9.58 -3.04
CA ARG A 77 -9.69 -9.28 -2.30
C ARG A 77 -10.60 -10.51 -2.25
N GLY A 78 -11.00 -10.91 -1.05
CA GLY A 78 -11.86 -12.08 -0.82
C GLY A 78 -11.09 -13.39 -0.56
N LEU A 79 -9.76 -13.40 -0.73
CA LEU A 79 -8.93 -14.51 -0.27
C LEU A 79 -8.75 -14.47 1.26
N ARG A 80 -8.41 -15.61 1.83
CA ARG A 80 -8.02 -15.70 3.24
C ARG A 80 -6.71 -14.94 3.46
N VAL A 81 -6.61 -14.24 4.58
CA VAL A 81 -5.44 -13.43 4.96
C VAL A 81 -4.12 -14.23 4.96
N ASP A 82 -4.17 -15.52 5.27
CA ASP A 82 -3.00 -16.40 5.30
C ASP A 82 -2.53 -16.88 3.92
N ASN A 83 -3.28 -16.54 2.86
CA ASN A 83 -2.93 -16.97 1.51
C ASN A 83 -1.57 -16.37 1.08
N PRO A 84 -0.64 -17.17 0.50
CA PRO A 84 0.64 -16.69 -0.02
C PRO A 84 0.52 -15.50 -0.98
N ALA A 85 -0.63 -15.31 -1.63
CA ALA A 85 -0.91 -14.17 -2.50
C ALA A 85 -0.78 -12.81 -1.78
N TYR A 86 -1.11 -12.74 -0.49
CA TYR A 86 -0.92 -11.52 0.31
C TYR A 86 0.57 -11.18 0.52
N GLU A 87 1.42 -12.19 0.74
CA GLU A 87 2.87 -11.98 0.85
C GLU A 87 3.46 -11.54 -0.50
N ALA A 88 3.02 -12.16 -1.60
CA ALA A 88 3.41 -11.74 -2.95
C ALA A 88 2.96 -10.31 -3.26
N LEU A 89 1.79 -9.90 -2.78
CA LEU A 89 1.29 -8.52 -2.87
C LEU A 89 2.18 -7.56 -2.06
N CYS A 90 2.52 -7.93 -0.82
CA CYS A 90 3.42 -7.12 0.02
C CYS A 90 4.79 -6.93 -0.65
N ASN A 91 5.37 -7.99 -1.21
CA ASN A 91 6.63 -7.91 -1.95
C ASN A 91 6.54 -6.99 -3.18
N CYS A 92 5.38 -6.97 -3.86
CA CYS A 92 5.13 -6.04 -4.95
C CYS A 92 5.10 -4.57 -4.48
N TYR A 93 4.42 -4.28 -3.35
CA TYR A 93 4.45 -2.95 -2.73
C TYR A 93 5.85 -2.54 -2.29
N GLU A 94 6.61 -3.43 -1.66
CA GLU A 94 7.98 -3.15 -1.25
C GLU A 94 8.87 -2.78 -2.45
N ARG A 95 8.73 -3.49 -3.58
CA ARG A 95 9.41 -3.15 -4.83
C ARG A 95 8.99 -1.77 -5.36
N ALA A 96 7.70 -1.46 -5.35
CA ALA A 96 7.19 -0.17 -5.80
C ALA A 96 7.72 0.99 -4.94
N LEU A 97 7.84 0.78 -3.64
CA LEU A 97 8.32 1.78 -2.69
C LEU A 97 9.81 2.09 -2.84
N VAL A 98 10.62 1.23 -3.46
CA VAL A 98 12.03 1.54 -3.75
C VAL A 98 12.13 2.79 -4.62
N THR A 99 11.30 2.90 -5.67
CA THR A 99 11.32 4.05 -6.58
C THR A 99 10.28 5.12 -6.22
N MET A 100 9.13 4.73 -5.67
CA MET A 100 7.98 5.61 -5.45
C MET A 100 7.73 5.99 -3.98
N HIS A 101 8.76 5.95 -3.11
CA HIS A 101 8.64 6.24 -1.67
C HIS A 101 8.04 7.62 -1.33
N LYS A 102 8.12 8.61 -2.22
CA LYS A 102 7.56 9.96 -2.00
C LYS A 102 6.06 10.07 -2.28
N MET A 103 5.41 9.00 -2.73
CA MET A 103 4.01 9.03 -3.16
C MET A 103 3.07 8.53 -2.03
N PRO A 104 2.28 9.41 -1.38
CA PRO A 104 1.49 9.03 -0.20
C PRO A 104 0.39 8.02 -0.52
N ARG A 105 -0.19 8.06 -1.73
CA ARG A 105 -1.25 7.13 -2.13
C ARG A 105 -0.80 5.66 -2.13
N ILE A 106 0.45 5.38 -2.51
CA ILE A 106 1.00 4.02 -2.52
C ILE A 106 1.18 3.53 -1.07
N TRP A 107 1.66 4.40 -0.19
CA TRP A 107 1.76 4.12 1.25
C TRP A 107 0.40 3.82 1.87
N ILE A 108 -0.61 4.66 1.61
CA ILE A 108 -1.97 4.46 2.14
C ILE A 108 -2.53 3.09 1.73
N MET A 109 -2.40 2.73 0.44
CA MET A 109 -2.84 1.43 -0.05
C MET A 109 -2.07 0.28 0.62
N TYR A 110 -0.75 0.39 0.75
CA TYR A 110 0.07 -0.64 1.39
C TYR A 110 -0.26 -0.81 2.88
N LEU A 111 -0.38 0.30 3.61
CA LEU A 111 -0.71 0.30 5.03
C LEU A 111 -2.10 -0.30 5.28
N GLY A 112 -3.09 0.03 4.44
CA GLY A 112 -4.41 -0.60 4.50
C GLY A 112 -4.35 -2.12 4.42
N ILE A 113 -3.58 -2.67 3.48
CA ILE A 113 -3.39 -4.13 3.36
C ILE A 113 -2.69 -4.73 4.58
N LEU A 114 -1.68 -4.05 5.14
CA LEU A 114 -1.01 -4.55 6.34
C LEU A 114 -1.93 -4.56 7.58
N VAL A 115 -2.84 -3.59 7.68
CA VAL A 115 -3.87 -3.53 8.72
C VAL A 115 -4.88 -4.68 8.54
N GLU A 116 -5.36 -4.91 7.31
CA GLU A 116 -6.23 -6.06 6.99
C GLU A 116 -5.56 -7.40 7.33
N MET A 117 -4.26 -7.52 7.08
CA MET A 117 -3.48 -8.71 7.41
C MET A 117 -3.24 -8.91 8.92
N LYS A 118 -3.56 -7.92 9.76
CA LYS A 118 -3.37 -7.92 11.22
C LYS A 118 -1.94 -8.22 11.69
N ARG A 119 -0.93 -7.94 10.85
CA ARG A 119 0.48 -8.13 11.19
C ARG A 119 1.04 -6.92 11.92
N LEU A 120 0.73 -6.81 13.22
CA LEU A 120 1.03 -5.66 14.10
C LEU A 120 2.43 -5.08 13.92
N THR A 121 3.46 -5.91 14.12
CA THR A 121 4.86 -5.45 14.09
C THR A 121 5.27 -4.92 12.72
N ARG A 122 4.79 -5.56 11.64
CA ARG A 122 5.08 -5.14 10.27
C ARG A 122 4.35 -3.85 9.94
N ALA A 123 3.06 -3.77 10.27
CA ALA A 123 2.25 -2.56 10.09
C ALA A 123 2.89 -1.36 10.80
N ARG A 124 3.25 -1.50 12.08
CA ARG A 124 3.89 -0.44 12.88
C ARG A 124 5.18 0.09 12.23
N LYS A 125 6.09 -0.82 11.87
CA LYS A 125 7.35 -0.46 11.19
C LYS A 125 7.11 0.23 9.85
N SER A 126 6.09 -0.22 9.11
CA SER A 126 5.72 0.40 7.83
C SER A 126 5.10 1.80 8.01
N PHE A 127 4.27 2.02 9.04
CA PHE A 127 3.76 3.36 9.38
C PHE A 127 4.91 4.31 9.71
N ASP A 128 5.85 3.86 10.56
CA ASP A 128 7.03 4.66 10.91
C ASP A 128 7.87 5.00 9.66
N ARG A 129 8.09 4.02 8.78
CA ARG A 129 8.83 4.23 7.52
C ARG A 129 8.09 5.17 6.56
N ALA A 130 6.76 5.11 6.51
CA ALA A 130 5.95 6.02 5.69
C ALA A 130 6.12 7.48 6.17
N LEU A 131 6.04 7.71 7.48
CA LEU A 131 6.24 9.04 8.08
C LEU A 131 7.66 9.57 7.85
N CYS A 132 8.68 8.71 7.87
CA CYS A 132 10.05 9.13 7.53
C CYS A 132 10.23 9.44 6.03
N SER A 133 9.51 8.75 5.15
CA SER A 133 9.70 8.87 3.69
C SER A 133 8.92 10.03 3.08
N LEU A 134 7.81 10.43 3.71
CA LEU A 134 6.89 11.44 3.20
C LEU A 134 7.16 12.82 3.81
N PRO A 135 6.91 13.91 3.06
CA PRO A 135 6.93 15.26 3.60
C PRO A 135 5.88 15.45 4.70
N ILE A 136 6.17 16.31 5.68
CA ILE A 136 5.31 16.60 6.83
C ILE A 136 3.88 17.02 6.45
N THR A 137 3.72 17.73 5.32
CA THR A 137 2.41 18.15 4.78
C THR A 137 1.50 17.00 4.38
N GLN A 138 2.01 15.77 4.30
CA GLN A 138 1.25 14.57 3.98
C GLN A 138 1.09 13.63 5.18
N HIS A 139 1.67 13.98 6.34
CA HIS A 139 1.66 13.13 7.53
C HIS A 139 0.24 12.96 8.09
N GLU A 140 -0.59 14.00 8.04
CA GLU A 140 -1.99 13.96 8.50
C GLU A 140 -2.75 12.73 7.99
N ARG A 141 -2.65 12.44 6.68
CA ARG A 141 -3.32 11.28 6.06
C ARG A 141 -2.82 9.94 6.57
N ILE A 142 -1.53 9.86 6.91
CA ILE A 142 -0.92 8.65 7.47
C ILE A 142 -1.26 8.52 8.94
N TRP A 143 -1.29 9.63 9.69
CA TRP A 143 -1.68 9.66 11.10
C TRP A 143 -3.12 9.23 11.29
N ASN A 144 -4.07 9.71 10.49
CA ASN A 144 -5.47 9.28 10.58
C ASN A 144 -5.60 7.75 10.48
N LEU A 145 -4.93 7.15 9.48
CA LEU A 145 -4.88 5.69 9.34
C LEU A 145 -4.16 4.98 10.48
N TYR A 146 -3.11 5.59 11.02
CA TYR A 146 -2.33 5.01 12.12
C TYR A 146 -3.10 5.04 13.44
N LEU A 147 -3.80 6.13 13.72
CA LEU A 147 -4.67 6.26 14.89
C LEU A 147 -5.85 5.30 14.80
N ASP A 148 -6.50 5.19 13.63
CA ASP A 148 -7.57 4.22 13.40
C ASP A 148 -7.10 2.77 13.56
N PHE A 149 -5.87 2.47 13.11
CA PHE A 149 -5.24 1.19 13.39
C PHE A 149 -5.10 1.00 14.89
N VAL A 150 -4.42 1.92 15.58
CA VAL A 150 -4.10 1.86 17.03
C VAL A 150 -5.33 1.77 17.93
N ARG A 151 -6.46 2.37 17.52
CA ARG A 151 -7.73 2.30 18.25
C ARG A 151 -8.29 0.87 18.34
N GLN A 152 -7.90 -0.03 17.44
CA GLN A 152 -8.45 -1.37 17.36
C GLN A 152 -8.21 -2.19 18.65
N PRO A 153 -9.19 -3.01 19.09
CA PRO A 153 -9.17 -3.64 20.41
C PRO A 153 -7.99 -4.57 20.65
N PHE A 154 -7.47 -5.19 19.58
CA PHE A 154 -6.39 -6.18 19.63
C PHE A 154 -4.98 -5.59 19.77
N ILE A 155 -4.84 -4.26 19.74
CA ILE A 155 -3.54 -3.61 19.89
C ILE A 155 -3.24 -3.39 21.38
N PRO A 156 -2.02 -3.72 21.84
CA PRO A 156 -1.61 -3.46 23.22
C PRO A 156 -1.69 -1.96 23.54
N THR A 157 -2.30 -1.63 24.67
CA THR A 157 -2.51 -0.24 25.06
C THR A 157 -1.21 0.55 25.16
N ASP A 158 -0.12 -0.05 25.66
CA ASP A 158 1.19 0.60 25.73
C ASP A 158 1.69 1.07 24.34
N THR A 159 1.49 0.23 23.32
CA THR A 159 1.86 0.60 21.95
C THR A 159 1.00 1.78 21.48
N ALA A 160 -0.29 1.77 21.81
CA ALA A 160 -1.18 2.87 21.49
C ALA A 160 -0.75 4.19 22.12
N LEU A 161 -0.47 4.19 23.43
CA LEU A 161 -0.05 5.37 24.18
C LEU A 161 1.21 5.98 23.58
N ARG A 162 2.20 5.15 23.22
CA ARG A 162 3.43 5.62 22.59
C ARG A 162 3.21 6.32 21.25
N VAL A 163 2.26 5.81 20.44
CA VAL A 163 1.92 6.41 19.15
C VAL A 163 1.17 7.73 19.36
N TYR A 164 0.19 7.78 20.25
CA TYR A 164 -0.54 9.00 20.57
C TYR A 164 0.37 10.10 21.15
N ARG A 165 1.27 9.77 22.09
CA ARG A 165 2.24 10.74 22.64
C ARG A 165 3.11 11.37 21.55
N ARG A 166 3.53 10.57 20.55
CA ARG A 166 4.29 11.09 19.39
C ARG A 166 3.41 11.95 18.48
N TYR A 167 2.15 11.60 18.29
CA TYR A 167 1.22 12.39 17.49
C TYR A 167 0.95 13.77 18.13
N LEU A 168 0.75 13.82 19.45
CA LEU A 168 0.53 15.06 20.20
C LEU A 168 1.73 16.02 20.18
N GLN A 169 2.96 15.50 20.00
CA GLN A 169 4.14 16.35 19.79
C GLN A 169 4.09 17.11 18.46
N LEU A 170 3.39 16.57 17.45
CA LEU A 170 3.24 17.19 16.14
C LEU A 170 2.04 18.14 16.12
N GLU A 171 0.90 17.68 16.64
CA GLU A 171 -0.35 18.44 16.68
C GLU A 171 -0.95 18.42 18.10
N PRO A 172 -0.57 19.39 18.95
CA PRO A 172 -1.07 19.43 20.33
C PRO A 172 -2.58 19.70 20.42
N GLY A 173 -3.21 20.21 19.34
CA GLY A 173 -4.65 20.47 19.28
C GLY A 173 -5.55 19.23 19.26
N HIS A 174 -5.00 18.03 19.04
CA HIS A 174 -5.76 16.77 19.03
C HIS A 174 -5.70 16.01 20.37
N SER A 175 -5.45 16.73 21.46
CA SER A 175 -5.43 16.19 22.83
C SER A 175 -6.78 15.58 23.25
N GLU A 176 -7.89 16.12 22.76
CA GLU A 176 -9.24 15.63 23.04
C GLU A 176 -9.44 14.18 22.57
N GLU A 177 -9.03 13.85 21.33
CA GLU A 177 -9.13 12.48 20.78
C GLU A 177 -8.31 11.48 21.60
N TYR A 178 -7.16 11.91 22.13
CA TYR A 178 -6.34 11.09 23.01
C TYR A 178 -7.00 10.84 24.36
N ILE A 179 -7.63 11.87 24.94
CA ILE A 179 -8.37 11.75 26.21
C ILE A 179 -9.59 10.85 26.04
N GLU A 180 -10.33 10.97 24.93
CA GLU A 180 -11.44 10.06 24.60
C GLU A 180 -10.97 8.62 24.50
N TYR A 181 -9.84 8.38 23.82
CA TYR A 181 -9.24 7.05 23.74
C TYR A 181 -8.86 6.48 25.11
N LEU A 182 -8.24 7.29 25.98
CA LEU A 182 -7.88 6.88 27.35
C LEU A 182 -9.10 6.53 28.20
N LYS A 183 -10.16 7.35 28.12
CA LYS A 183 -11.44 7.09 28.79
C LYS A 183 -12.05 5.77 28.29
N ALA A 184 -12.09 5.54 26.98
CA ALA A 184 -12.64 4.32 26.39
C ALA A 184 -11.88 3.05 26.82
N ARG A 185 -10.57 3.14 27.09
CA ARG A 185 -9.74 2.03 27.58
C ARG A 185 -9.68 1.92 29.10
N GLY A 186 -10.32 2.81 29.85
CA GLY A 186 -10.38 2.79 31.31
C GLY A 186 -9.17 3.37 32.04
N TYR A 187 -8.31 4.14 31.36
CA TYR A 187 -7.14 4.80 31.94
C TYR A 187 -7.50 6.18 32.48
N TRP A 188 -8.39 6.22 33.47
CA TRP A 188 -8.96 7.44 34.03
C TRP A 188 -7.91 8.38 34.65
N ASN A 189 -6.86 7.82 35.26
CA ASN A 189 -5.80 8.61 35.90
C ASN A 189 -4.98 9.40 34.88
N GLU A 190 -4.54 8.76 33.80
CA GLU A 190 -3.82 9.46 32.73
C GLU A 190 -4.77 10.43 32.00
N ALA A 191 -6.04 10.08 31.80
CA ALA A 191 -7.02 10.96 31.19
C ALA A 191 -7.25 12.23 32.03
N ALA A 192 -7.34 12.10 33.35
CA ALA A 192 -7.54 13.21 34.27
C ALA A 192 -6.32 14.15 34.30
N LEU A 193 -5.10 13.61 34.28
CA LEU A 193 -3.87 14.41 34.21
C LEU A 193 -3.80 15.20 32.90
N ASN A 194 -4.02 14.54 31.75
CA ASN A 194 -3.99 15.24 30.46
C ASN A 194 -5.11 16.29 30.31
N LEU A 195 -6.24 16.12 31.00
CA LEU A 195 -7.33 17.09 31.00
C LEU A 195 -7.05 18.28 31.94
N ALA A 196 -6.22 18.10 32.96
CA ALA A 196 -5.79 19.18 33.86
C ALA A 196 -4.67 20.04 33.25
N ASP A 197 -3.89 19.47 32.33
CA ASP A 197 -2.78 20.15 31.63
C ASP A 197 -3.21 20.89 30.34
N LEU A 198 -4.49 20.76 29.94
CA LEU A 198 -5.11 21.47 28.81
C LEU A 198 -5.60 22.88 29.21
#